data_AF-A0A813HDJ4-F1
#
_entry.id   AF-A0A813HDJ4-F1
#
_cell.length_a   1.000
_cell.length_b   1.000
_cell.length_c   1.000
_cell.angle_alpha   90.00
_cell.angle_beta   90.00
_cell.angle_gamma   90.00
#
_symmetry.space_group_name_H-M   'P 1'
#
loop_
_entity.id
_entity.type
_entity.pdbx_description
1 polymer ?
#
loop_
_entity_poly.entity_id
_entity_poly.type
_entity_poly.pdbx_seq_one_letter_code
_entity_poly.pdbx_strand_id
1 'polypeptide(L)'
;VREKRLKALETKRNRIEGSGYKHSVEIQVDASFIPRIIGKGGEAIRALQDRWDVNVRIMDGDNPDDDRAIRIFGNNAENVEQARAEVEFVEEVLPLDASMYSWILGRGGKTIQGFRDSAGLVFAKL
;
A
#
# COMPACT_ATOMS: atom_id res chain seq x y z
N VAL A 1 -6.53 26.22 -27.05
CA VAL A 1 -6.99 25.00 -26.33
C VAL A 1 -5.89 23.94 -26.19
N ARG A 2 -5.11 23.65 -27.25
CA ARG A 2 -3.99 22.68 -27.23
C ARG A 2 -2.85 23.03 -26.25
N GLU A 3 -2.48 24.30 -26.16
CA GLU A 3 -1.38 24.77 -25.30
C GLU A 3 -1.63 24.59 -23.80
N LYS A 4 -2.88 24.77 -23.34
CA LYS A 4 -3.25 24.52 -21.93
C LYS A 4 -3.06 23.04 -21.54
N ARG A 5 -3.29 22.13 -22.50
CA ARG A 5 -3.16 20.68 -22.31
C ARG A 5 -1.70 20.25 -22.32
N LEU A 6 -0.88 20.84 -23.18
CA LEU A 6 0.58 20.64 -23.21
C LEU A 6 1.23 21.12 -21.90
N LYS A 7 0.86 22.32 -21.43
CA LYS A 7 1.41 22.89 -20.20
C LYS A 7 1.05 22.07 -18.96
N ALA A 8 -0.15 21.48 -18.91
CA ALA A 8 -0.56 20.56 -17.85
C ALA A 8 0.22 19.23 -17.89
N LEU A 9 0.49 18.71 -19.08
CA LEU A 9 1.33 17.51 -19.28
C LEU A 9 2.80 17.76 -18.92
N GLU A 10 3.35 18.91 -19.31
CA GLU A 10 4.72 19.32 -18.97
C GLU A 10 4.90 19.64 -17.50
N THR A 11 3.89 20.21 -16.82
CA THR A 11 3.96 20.44 -15.37
C THR A 11 3.88 19.12 -14.60
N LYS A 12 3.11 18.14 -15.10
CA LYS A 12 3.14 16.76 -14.59
C LYS A 12 4.52 16.12 -14.82
N ARG A 13 5.11 16.28 -16.00
CA ARG A 13 6.44 15.76 -16.34
C ARG A 13 7.55 16.42 -15.52
N ASN A 14 7.50 17.73 -15.30
CA ASN A 14 8.52 18.47 -14.54
C ASN A 14 8.52 18.13 -13.03
N ARG A 15 7.38 17.76 -12.44
CA ARG A 15 7.36 17.21 -11.07
C ARG A 15 8.05 15.85 -10.99
N ILE A 16 8.03 15.08 -12.07
CA ILE A 16 8.73 13.79 -12.20
C ILE A 16 10.23 14.04 -12.48
N GLU A 17 10.56 15.00 -13.37
CA GLU A 17 11.94 15.35 -13.76
C GLU A 17 12.76 15.96 -12.61
N GLY A 18 12.14 16.55 -11.57
CA GLY A 18 12.85 17.02 -10.37
C GLY A 18 13.37 15.89 -9.44
N SER A 19 13.00 14.63 -9.70
CA SER A 19 13.39 13.46 -8.89
C SER A 19 14.43 12.55 -9.56
N GLY A 20 14.66 12.73 -10.86
CA GLY A 20 15.53 11.86 -11.67
C GLY A 20 14.91 10.53 -12.10
N TYR A 21 13.69 10.19 -11.69
CA TYR A 21 13.02 8.93 -12.02
C TYR A 21 12.18 9.02 -13.30
N LYS A 22 12.18 7.95 -14.12
CA LYS A 22 11.43 7.88 -15.39
C LYS A 22 9.96 7.48 -15.24
N HIS A 23 9.62 6.77 -14.18
CA HIS A 23 8.28 6.22 -13.93
C HIS A 23 7.80 6.61 -12.54
N SER A 24 6.49 6.84 -12.42
CA SER A 24 5.85 7.12 -11.15
C SER A 24 4.40 6.65 -11.15
N VAL A 25 3.92 6.15 -10.02
CA VAL A 25 2.50 5.85 -9.78
C VAL A 25 2.06 6.44 -8.44
N GLU A 26 0.79 6.81 -8.37
CA GLU A 26 0.15 7.29 -7.15
C GLU A 26 -1.08 6.41 -6.88
N ILE A 27 -1.21 5.95 -5.64
CA ILE A 27 -2.36 5.18 -5.17
C ILE A 27 -2.94 5.79 -3.89
N GLN A 28 -4.24 5.60 -3.68
CA GLN A 28 -4.89 5.95 -2.42
C GLN A 28 -4.96 4.70 -1.55
N VAL A 29 -4.55 4.82 -0.30
CA VAL A 29 -4.59 3.71 0.66
C VAL A 29 -5.22 4.20 1.96
N ASP A 30 -6.12 3.39 2.51
CA ASP A 30 -6.75 3.66 3.80
C ASP A 30 -5.68 3.87 4.89
N ALA A 31 -5.91 4.87 5.75
CA ALA A 31 -4.99 5.25 6.82
C ALA A 31 -4.61 4.07 7.74
N SER A 32 -5.53 3.12 7.93
CA SER A 32 -5.33 1.93 8.78
C SER A 32 -4.24 0.99 8.26
N PHE A 33 -3.93 1.00 6.97
CA PHE A 33 -2.85 0.18 6.39
C PHE A 33 -1.49 0.87 6.43
N ILE A 34 -1.43 2.19 6.64
CA ILE A 34 -0.18 2.96 6.60
C ILE A 34 0.86 2.48 7.62
N PRO A 35 0.51 2.23 8.91
CA PRO A 35 1.47 1.68 9.86
C PRO A 35 2.04 0.33 9.41
N ARG A 36 1.26 -0.46 8.67
CA ARG A 36 1.67 -1.78 8.17
C ARG A 36 2.62 -1.66 6.99
N ILE A 37 2.35 -0.75 6.05
CA ILE A 37 3.23 -0.44 4.93
C ILE A 37 4.59 0.06 5.42
N ILE A 38 4.60 0.96 6.42
CA ILE A 38 5.83 1.48 7.00
C ILE A 38 6.59 0.36 7.74
N GLY A 39 5.87 -0.44 8.51
CA GLY A 39 6.44 -1.47 9.38
C GLY A 39 7.14 -0.88 10.59
N LYS A 40 7.60 -1.75 11.50
CA LYS A 40 8.25 -1.31 12.74
C LYS A 40 9.54 -0.55 12.42
N GLY A 41 9.63 0.71 12.84
CA GLY A 41 10.81 1.55 12.60
C GLY A 41 11.10 1.85 11.12
N GLY A 42 10.12 1.65 10.23
CA GLY A 42 10.31 1.84 8.79
C GLY A 42 10.99 0.66 8.09
N GLU A 43 11.11 -0.50 8.72
CA GLU A 43 11.79 -1.67 8.14
C GLU A 43 11.10 -2.18 6.88
N ALA A 44 9.77 -2.29 6.87
CA ALA A 44 9.02 -2.86 5.75
C ALA A 44 9.11 -1.96 4.51
N ILE A 45 8.89 -0.65 4.67
CA ILE A 45 9.00 0.30 3.55
C ILE A 45 10.43 0.44 3.03
N ARG A 46 11.46 0.31 3.90
CA ARG A 46 12.86 0.27 3.44
C ARG A 46 13.14 -0.99 2.64
N ALA A 47 12.74 -2.15 3.15
CA ALA A 47 12.92 -3.42 2.45
C ALA A 47 12.20 -3.44 1.09
N LEU A 48 11.00 -2.85 1.00
CA LEU A 48 10.25 -2.71 -0.25
C LEU A 48 10.98 -1.79 -1.24
N GLN A 49 11.47 -0.63 -0.77
CA GLN A 49 12.24 0.29 -1.61
C GLN A 49 13.53 -0.36 -2.13
N ASP A 50 14.26 -1.06 -1.27
CA ASP A 50 15.51 -1.73 -1.63
C ASP A 50 15.28 -2.92 -2.59
N ARG A 51 14.21 -3.70 -2.36
CA ARG A 51 13.87 -4.86 -3.20
C ARG A 51 13.55 -4.46 -4.63
N TRP A 52 12.79 -3.38 -4.81
CA TRP A 52 12.31 -2.95 -6.11
C TRP A 52 13.12 -1.79 -6.70
N ASP A 53 14.14 -1.26 -6.03
CA ASP A 53 14.88 -0.06 -6.48
C ASP A 53 13.93 1.11 -6.79
N VAL A 54 13.03 1.39 -5.84
CA VAL A 54 12.01 2.46 -5.94
C VAL A 54 12.14 3.44 -4.77
N ASN A 55 11.66 4.67 -4.97
CA ASN A 55 11.46 5.64 -3.91
C ASN A 55 9.96 5.72 -3.58
N VAL A 56 9.60 5.49 -2.32
CA VAL A 56 8.21 5.57 -1.86
C VAL A 56 8.02 6.79 -0.96
N ARG A 57 6.99 7.58 -1.23
CA ARG A 57 6.60 8.74 -0.43
C ARG A 57 5.14 8.64 -0.05
N ILE A 58 4.88 8.75 1.25
CA ILE A 58 3.53 8.80 1.79
C ILE A 58 3.21 10.27 2.01
N MET A 59 2.11 10.74 1.42
CA MET A 59 1.62 12.10 1.59
C MET A 59 0.74 12.15 2.84
N ASP A 60 0.95 13.15 3.69
CA ASP A 60 0.08 13.40 4.83
C ASP A 60 -1.31 13.84 4.35
N GLY A 61 -2.35 13.32 5.01
CA GLY A 61 -3.73 13.78 4.87
C GLY A 61 -4.07 14.85 5.91
N ASP A 62 -5.21 15.52 5.74
CA ASP A 62 -5.65 16.58 6.64
C ASP A 62 -6.03 16.03 8.03
N ASN A 63 -6.70 14.87 8.08
CA ASN A 63 -7.04 14.16 9.31
C ASN A 63 -6.33 12.81 9.42
N PRO A 64 -6.12 12.26 10.63
CA PRO A 64 -5.51 10.93 10.83
C PRO A 64 -6.20 9.79 10.09
N ASP A 65 -7.52 9.85 9.95
CA ASP A 65 -8.34 8.77 9.39
C ASP A 65 -8.55 8.87 7.87
N ASP A 66 -8.12 9.98 7.25
CA ASP A 66 -8.29 10.17 5.81
C ASP A 66 -7.37 9.22 5.02
N ASP A 67 -7.84 8.75 3.86
CA ASP A 67 -6.99 8.03 2.92
C ASP A 67 -5.69 8.80 2.64
N ARG A 68 -4.59 8.07 2.55
CA ARG A 68 -3.26 8.61 2.27
C ARG A 68 -2.85 8.30 0.85
N ALA A 69 -2.34 9.32 0.16
CA ALA A 69 -1.75 9.15 -1.15
C ALA A 69 -0.33 8.60 -1.01
N ILE A 70 -0.06 7.42 -1.57
CA ILE A 70 1.28 6.84 -1.67
C ILE A 70 1.79 7.05 -3.09
N ARG A 71 2.95 7.68 -3.22
CA ARG A 71 3.65 7.92 -4.48
C ARG A 71 4.88 7.04 -4.56
N ILE A 72 4.99 6.27 -5.62
CA ILE A 72 6.12 5.39 -5.89
C ILE A 72 6.81 5.90 -7.15
N PHE A 73 8.12 6.05 -7.09
CA PHE A 73 8.97 6.52 -8.17
C PHE A 73 10.06 5.49 -8.48
N GLY A 74 10.42 5.32 -9.75
CA GLY A 74 11.48 4.39 -10.13
C GLY A 74 11.95 4.58 -11.57
N ASN A 75 13.08 3.96 -11.90
CA ASN A 75 13.65 4.00 -13.25
C ASN A 75 13.17 2.86 -14.15
N ASN A 76 12.62 1.80 -13.55
CA ASN A 76 12.01 0.67 -14.24
C ASN A 76 10.49 0.65 -13.95
N ALA A 77 9.68 0.64 -15.01
CA ALA A 77 8.22 0.59 -14.89
C ALA A 77 7.71 -0.68 -14.19
N GLU A 78 8.33 -1.83 -14.46
CA GLU A 78 7.92 -3.11 -13.88
C GLU A 78 8.13 -3.10 -12.36
N ASN A 79 9.26 -2.60 -11.90
CA ASN A 79 9.56 -2.48 -10.48
C ASN A 79 8.58 -1.54 -9.76
N VAL A 80 8.19 -0.43 -10.40
CA VAL A 80 7.20 0.51 -9.85
C VAL A 80 5.84 -0.17 -9.70
N GLU A 81 5.44 -0.99 -10.67
CA GLU A 81 4.17 -1.74 -10.60
C GLU A 81 4.22 -2.86 -9.55
N GLN A 82 5.34 -3.57 -9.41
CA GLN A 82 5.51 -4.58 -8.36
C GLN A 82 5.49 -3.97 -6.97
N ALA A 83 6.18 -2.83 -6.78
CA ALA A 83 6.15 -2.09 -5.53
C ALA A 83 4.73 -1.59 -5.20
N ARG A 84 3.96 -1.15 -6.21
CA ARG A 84 2.55 -0.79 -6.06
C ARG A 84 1.73 -1.97 -5.55
N ALA A 85 1.86 -3.14 -6.17
CA ALA A 85 1.10 -4.33 -5.78
C ALA A 85 1.38 -4.74 -4.33
N GLU A 86 2.59 -4.50 -3.81
CA GLU A 86 2.95 -4.84 -2.42
C GLU A 86 2.35 -3.88 -1.37
N VAL A 87 1.96 -2.66 -1.77
CA VAL A 87 1.33 -1.68 -0.86
C VAL A 87 -0.19 -1.55 -1.02
N GLU A 88 -0.77 -2.17 -2.05
CA GLU A 88 -2.20 -2.14 -2.34
C GLU A 88 -2.93 -3.22 -1.50
N PHE A 89 -3.20 -2.88 -0.23
CA PHE A 89 -3.93 -3.76 0.69
C PHE A 89 -5.44 -3.72 0.42
N VAL A 90 -6.08 -4.88 0.58
CA VAL A 90 -7.54 -5.04 0.53
C VAL A 90 -8.01 -5.69 1.84
N GLU A 91 -9.03 -5.11 2.49
CA GLU A 91 -9.70 -5.71 3.65
C GLU A 91 -11.09 -6.20 3.22
N GLU A 92 -11.39 -7.46 3.54
CA GLU A 92 -12.72 -8.04 3.39
C GLU A 92 -13.29 -8.32 4.77
N VAL A 93 -14.53 -7.87 4.99
CA VAL A 93 -15.27 -8.08 6.25
C VAL A 93 -16.36 -9.10 6.02
N LEU A 94 -16.27 -10.22 6.71
CA LEU A 94 -17.27 -11.30 6.64
C LEU A 94 -18.18 -11.25 7.87
N PRO A 95 -19.52 -11.19 7.70
CA PRO A 95 -20.43 -11.29 8.83
C PRO A 95 -20.37 -12.70 9.42
N LEU A 96 -20.22 -12.78 10.74
CA LEU A 96 -20.10 -14.03 11.47
C LEU A 96 -21.18 -14.14 12.53
N ASP A 97 -21.76 -15.33 12.67
CA ASP A 97 -22.60 -15.64 13.81
C ASP A 97 -21.75 -15.77 15.08
N ALA A 98 -22.26 -15.27 16.20
CA ALA A 98 -21.54 -15.29 17.48
C ALA A 98 -21.13 -16.71 17.91
N SER A 99 -21.90 -17.73 17.53
CA SER A 99 -21.57 -19.14 17.79
C SER A 99 -20.28 -19.60 17.10
N MET A 100 -19.87 -18.94 16.02
CA MET A 100 -18.68 -19.29 15.23
C MET A 100 -17.39 -18.69 15.81
N TYR A 101 -17.49 -17.70 16.70
CA TYR A 101 -16.32 -16.95 17.21
C TYR A 101 -15.28 -17.87 17.85
N SER A 102 -15.72 -18.78 18.73
CA SER A 102 -14.84 -19.73 19.42
C SER A 102 -14.17 -20.71 18.46
N TRP A 103 -14.90 -21.14 17.42
CA TRP A 103 -14.36 -22.05 16.40
C TRP A 103 -13.32 -21.35 15.51
N ILE A 104 -13.60 -20.13 15.06
CA ILE A 104 -12.68 -19.36 14.20
C ILE A 104 -11.41 -18.98 14.95
N LEU A 105 -11.53 -18.52 16.20
CA LEU A 105 -10.35 -18.23 17.02
C LEU A 105 -9.57 -19.53 17.30
N GLY A 106 -10.28 -20.59 17.68
CA GLY A 106 -9.69 -21.85 18.08
C GLY A 106 -8.86 -21.75 19.37
N ARG A 107 -8.29 -22.89 19.80
CA ARG A 107 -7.47 -22.94 21.01
C ARG A 107 -6.19 -22.11 20.81
N GLY A 108 -6.10 -21.00 21.53
CA GLY A 108 -4.92 -20.11 21.50
C GLY A 108 -4.72 -19.41 20.16
N GLY A 109 -5.78 -19.16 19.37
CA GLY A 109 -5.66 -18.47 18.08
C GLY A 109 -5.18 -19.34 16.92
N LYS A 110 -4.97 -20.64 17.14
CA LYS A 110 -4.38 -21.53 16.11
C LYS A 110 -5.27 -21.71 14.88
N THR A 111 -6.60 -21.65 15.03
CA THR A 111 -7.50 -21.84 13.89
C THR A 111 -7.48 -20.63 12.97
N ILE A 112 -7.59 -19.41 13.51
CA ILE A 112 -7.50 -18.17 12.72
C ILE A 112 -6.13 -18.01 12.08
N GLN A 113 -5.07 -18.44 12.77
CA GLN A 113 -3.73 -18.48 12.19
C GLN A 113 -3.64 -19.48 11.04
N GLY A 114 -4.23 -20.67 11.19
CA GLY A 114 -4.34 -21.65 10.11
C GLY A 114 -5.12 -21.14 8.90
N PHE A 115 -6.22 -20.40 9.11
CA PHE A 115 -6.95 -19.75 8.01
C PHE A 115 -6.10 -18.70 7.32
N ARG A 116 -5.45 -17.83 8.09
CA ARG A 116 -4.55 -16.81 7.56
C ARG A 116 -3.50 -17.44 6.64
N ASP A 117 -2.82 -18.47 7.13
CA ASP A 117 -1.71 -19.09 6.40
C ASP A 117 -2.23 -19.88 5.17
N SER A 118 -3.38 -20.56 5.27
CA SER A 118 -3.94 -21.37 4.16
C SER A 118 -4.56 -20.52 3.06
N ALA A 119 -5.18 -19.39 3.41
CA ALA A 119 -5.78 -18.46 2.46
C ALA A 119 -4.79 -17.40 1.95
N GLY A 120 -3.53 -17.45 2.38
CA GLY A 120 -2.50 -16.48 1.97
C GLY A 120 -2.78 -15.06 2.46
N LEU A 121 -3.51 -14.91 3.57
CA LEU A 121 -3.84 -13.61 4.11
C LEU A 121 -2.62 -13.03 4.83
N VAL A 122 -2.36 -11.74 4.63
CA VAL A 122 -1.33 -11.02 5.39
C VAL A 122 -1.74 -10.93 6.87
N PHE A 123 -3.03 -10.82 7.14
CA PHE A 123 -3.58 -10.68 8.48
C PHE A 123 -5.03 -11.17 8.53
N ALA A 124 -5.44 -11.68 9.69
CA ALA A 124 -6.83 -12.05 9.98
C ALA A 124 -7.12 -11.65 11.44
N LYS A 125 -8.24 -10.95 11.64
CA LYS A 125 -8.78 -10.55 12.96
C LYS A 125 -10.28 -10.83 13.01
N LEU A 126 -10.79 -11.01 14.22
CA LEU A 126 -12.21 -11.09 14.56
C LEU A 126 -12.67 -9.78 15.20
#